data_AF-A0A0P9BP25-F1
#
_entry.id   AF-A0A0P9BP25-F1
#
_cell.length_a   1.000
_cell.length_b   1.000
_cell.length_c   1.000
_cell.angle_alpha   90.00
_cell.angle_beta   90.00
_cell.angle_gamma   90.00
#
_symmetry.space_group_name_H-M   'P 1'
#
loop_
_entity.id
_entity.type
_entity.pdbx_description
1 polymer ?
#
loop_
_entity_poly.entity_id
_entity_poly.type
_entity_poly.pdbx_seq_one_letter_code
_entity_poly.pdbx_strand_id
1 'polypeptide(L)'
;MKAFLLSFALLTIARCSPLANDQLLICKFFENVQSIQDKLWEEKFHNFKTVLEETISAMKPYPEYSETMTNLQDYLERGVAVTDSSSLQKKIEYLQGCSSLYPNPAIDFTSDKGRRIYKPFQDYELKMMAAYVPFQSKIVSAIEEVKLKVSPETKSDKPDLFTLIDHYPTKSGEQTEAIGFSILALRDQHQCA
;
A
#
# COMPACT_ATOMS: atom_id res chain seq x y z
N MET A 1 9.64 28.22 70.27
CA MET A 1 10.52 27.32 69.49
C MET A 1 9.63 26.39 68.65
N LYS A 2 10.01 26.11 67.40
CA LYS A 2 9.23 25.63 66.22
C LYS A 2 8.79 26.80 65.31
N ALA A 3 9.54 27.27 64.30
CA ALA A 3 10.15 26.60 63.12
C ALA A 3 9.09 25.87 62.29
N PHE A 4 8.96 25.98 60.96
CA PHE A 4 9.75 26.62 59.90
C PHE A 4 8.80 26.74 58.67
N LEU A 5 8.96 27.79 57.87
CA LEU A 5 8.43 27.91 56.50
C LEU A 5 8.90 26.73 55.64
N LEU A 6 8.10 26.24 54.69
CA LEU A 6 8.52 25.95 53.30
C LEU A 6 7.39 25.35 52.46
N SER A 7 6.76 26.25 51.71
CA SER A 7 6.35 26.14 50.32
C SER A 7 6.61 24.79 49.62
N PHE A 8 5.55 24.10 49.22
CA PHE A 8 5.58 23.13 48.12
C PHE A 8 4.37 23.36 47.21
N ALA A 9 4.39 24.49 46.50
CA ALA A 9 3.68 24.63 45.26
C ALA A 9 4.44 23.83 44.20
N LEU A 10 4.19 22.52 44.12
CA LEU A 10 4.57 21.69 42.98
C LEU A 10 3.67 22.10 41.80
N LEU A 11 4.12 23.14 41.10
CA LEU A 11 3.72 23.42 39.73
C LEU A 11 4.13 22.20 38.88
N THR A 12 3.24 21.23 38.74
CA THR A 12 3.30 20.27 37.62
C THR A 12 3.00 21.05 36.35
N ILE A 13 4.03 21.70 35.80
CA ILE A 13 4.01 22.10 34.42
C ILE A 13 4.11 20.79 33.64
N ALA A 14 2.95 20.24 33.27
CA ALA A 14 2.84 19.31 32.16
C ALA A 14 3.29 20.06 30.91
N ARG A 15 4.61 20.22 30.74
CA ARG A 15 5.21 20.60 29.47
C ARG A 15 4.92 19.44 28.55
N CYS A 16 3.94 19.58 27.66
CA CYS A 16 3.93 18.81 26.43
C CYS A 16 5.30 19.02 25.80
N SER A 17 6.20 18.05 25.94
CA SER A 17 7.53 18.18 25.38
C SER A 17 7.39 18.19 23.86
N PRO A 18 8.21 18.96 23.13
CA PRO A 18 8.22 18.93 21.67
C PRO A 18 8.37 17.50 21.12
N LEU A 19 9.14 16.64 21.81
CA LEU A 19 9.29 15.22 21.49
C LEU A 19 7.96 14.45 21.51
N ALA A 20 7.09 14.68 22.49
CA ALA A 20 5.80 14.00 22.57
C ALA A 20 4.87 14.42 21.41
N ASN A 21 4.97 15.68 20.97
CA ASN A 21 4.21 16.19 19.83
C ASN A 21 4.73 15.64 18.48
N ASP A 22 6.05 15.58 18.30
CA ASP A 22 6.68 15.02 17.10
C ASP A 22 6.37 13.53 16.93
N GLN A 23 6.40 12.77 18.03
CA GLN A 23 6.06 11.35 18.00
C GLN A 23 4.60 11.13 17.58
N LEU A 24 3.67 11.96 18.06
CA LEU A 24 2.27 11.90 17.64
C LEU A 24 2.09 12.21 16.15
N LEU A 25 2.84 13.19 15.63
CA LEU A 25 2.85 13.51 14.20
C LEU A 25 3.36 12.34 13.34
N ILE A 26 4.41 11.66 13.81
CA ILE A 26 4.96 10.47 13.14
C ILE A 26 3.96 9.32 13.15
N CYS A 27 3.29 9.05 14.27
CA CYS A 27 2.28 8.00 14.32
C CYS A 27 1.08 8.28 13.41
N LYS A 28 0.59 9.53 13.43
CA LYS A 28 -0.46 9.97 12.50
C LYS A 28 -0.02 9.83 11.04
N PHE A 29 1.25 10.09 10.73
CA PHE A 29 1.79 9.85 9.40
C PHE A 29 1.71 8.36 9.00
N PHE A 30 2.11 7.44 9.87
CA PHE A 30 1.97 6.00 9.61
C PHE A 30 0.52 5.58 9.40
N GLU A 31 -0.40 6.04 10.25
CA GLU A 31 -1.84 5.77 10.11
C GLU A 31 -2.38 6.26 8.75
N ASN A 32 -1.95 7.46 8.32
CA ASN A 32 -2.34 8.01 7.02
C ASN A 32 -1.81 7.15 5.87
N VAL A 33 -0.52 6.81 5.88
CA VAL A 33 0.09 5.96 4.84
C VAL A 33 -0.60 4.60 4.79
N GLN A 34 -0.86 3.98 5.94
CA GLN A 34 -1.56 2.71 6.03
C GLN A 34 -2.97 2.80 5.46
N SER A 35 -3.78 3.76 5.91
CA SER A 35 -5.14 3.94 5.38
C SER A 35 -5.17 4.19 3.88
N ILE A 36 -4.17 4.89 3.33
CA ILE A 36 -4.05 5.12 1.90
C ILE A 36 -3.69 3.84 1.15
N GLN A 37 -2.69 3.08 1.62
CA GLN A 37 -2.29 1.81 0.99
C GLN A 37 -3.39 0.75 1.08
N ASP A 38 -4.07 0.64 2.22
CA ASP A 38 -5.18 -0.29 2.42
C ASP A 38 -6.28 -0.05 1.39
N LYS A 39 -6.68 1.21 1.17
CA LYS A 39 -7.68 1.58 0.16
C LYS A 39 -7.26 1.24 -1.27
N LEU A 40 -5.99 1.45 -1.61
CA LEU A 40 -5.46 1.09 -2.92
C LEU A 40 -5.52 -0.43 -3.12
N TRP A 41 -5.16 -1.22 -2.12
CA TRP A 41 -5.22 -2.68 -2.18
C TRP A 41 -6.65 -3.22 -2.28
N GLU A 42 -7.59 -2.60 -1.57
CA GLU A 42 -9.01 -2.89 -1.71
C GLU A 42 -9.51 -2.62 -3.13
N GLU A 43 -9.12 -1.50 -3.73
CA GLU A 43 -9.47 -1.16 -5.11
C GLU A 43 -8.85 -2.13 -6.12
N LYS A 44 -7.57 -2.50 -5.95
CA LYS A 44 -6.93 -3.55 -6.75
C LYS A 44 -7.71 -4.86 -6.67
N PHE A 45 -8.03 -5.31 -5.45
CA PHE A 45 -8.76 -6.56 -5.20
C PHE A 45 -10.13 -6.58 -5.88
N HIS A 46 -10.91 -5.52 -5.69
CA HIS A 46 -12.27 -5.42 -6.24
C HIS A 46 -12.26 -5.51 -7.77
N ASN A 47 -11.28 -4.88 -8.43
CA ASN A 47 -11.19 -4.88 -9.88
C ASN A 47 -10.60 -6.18 -10.45
N PHE A 48 -9.75 -6.87 -9.70
CA PHE A 48 -8.95 -7.97 -10.23
C PHE A 48 -9.77 -9.21 -10.60
N LYS A 49 -10.81 -9.56 -9.83
CA LYS A 49 -11.65 -10.71 -10.14
C LYS A 49 -12.37 -10.55 -11.48
N THR A 50 -12.92 -9.36 -11.73
CA THR A 50 -13.56 -9.01 -13.01
C THR A 50 -12.59 -9.19 -14.18
N VAL A 51 -11.34 -8.78 -14.01
CA VAL A 51 -10.31 -8.90 -15.06
C VAL A 51 -10.02 -10.36 -15.39
N LEU A 52 -9.94 -11.23 -14.38
CA LEU A 52 -9.77 -12.66 -14.59
C LEU A 52 -10.95 -13.26 -15.37
N GLU A 53 -12.18 -12.91 -15.00
CA GLU A 53 -13.39 -13.38 -15.69
C GLU A 53 -13.44 -12.94 -17.17
N GLU A 54 -13.07 -11.68 -17.43
CA GLU A 54 -12.98 -11.12 -18.77
C GLU A 54 -11.89 -11.80 -19.59
N THR A 55 -10.70 -12.03 -19.02
CA THR A 55 -9.61 -12.75 -19.69
C THR A 55 -9.96 -14.20 -19.98
N ILE A 56 -10.54 -14.93 -19.03
CA ILE A 56 -11.05 -16.30 -19.24
C ILE A 56 -12.06 -16.30 -20.39
N SER A 57 -12.97 -15.32 -20.43
CA SER A 57 -13.95 -15.19 -21.50
C SER A 57 -13.32 -14.89 -22.86
N ALA A 58 -12.27 -14.07 -22.91
CA ALA A 58 -11.53 -13.77 -24.12
C ALA A 58 -10.73 -14.96 -24.67
N MET A 59 -10.38 -15.94 -23.81
CA MET A 59 -9.68 -17.17 -24.21
C MET A 59 -10.61 -18.21 -24.86
N LYS A 60 -11.92 -18.21 -24.55
CA LYS A 60 -12.90 -19.22 -25.03
C LYS A 60 -12.85 -19.53 -26.54
N PRO A 61 -12.66 -18.56 -27.45
CA PRO A 61 -12.62 -18.83 -28.89
C PRO A 61 -11.33 -19.51 -29.38
N TYR A 62 -10.33 -19.70 -28.51
CA TYR A 62 -8.96 -20.09 -28.87
C TYR A 62 -8.56 -21.37 -28.11
N PRO A 63 -8.84 -22.56 -28.67
CA PRO A 63 -8.61 -23.84 -27.99
C PRO A 63 -7.17 -24.10 -27.54
N GLU A 64 -6.19 -23.47 -28.21
CA GLU A 64 -4.77 -23.56 -27.83
C GLU A 64 -4.45 -22.96 -26.45
N TYR A 65 -5.35 -22.19 -25.85
CA TYR A 65 -5.22 -21.64 -24.49
C TYR A 65 -6.09 -22.39 -23.46
N SER A 66 -6.64 -23.55 -23.78
CA SER A 66 -7.55 -24.30 -22.90
C SER A 66 -6.94 -24.65 -21.54
N GLU A 67 -5.66 -25.01 -21.50
CA GLU A 67 -4.94 -25.28 -20.24
C GLU A 67 -4.79 -24.01 -19.40
N THR A 68 -4.34 -22.90 -19.99
CA THR A 68 -4.25 -21.59 -19.31
C THR A 68 -5.61 -21.13 -18.80
N MET A 69 -6.67 -21.28 -19.60
CA MET A 69 -8.03 -20.93 -19.21
C MET A 69 -8.49 -21.76 -18.00
N THR A 70 -8.21 -23.07 -17.98
CA THR A 70 -8.53 -23.95 -16.84
C THR A 70 -7.78 -23.52 -15.58
N ASN A 71 -6.48 -23.23 -15.68
CA ASN A 71 -5.67 -22.76 -14.55
C ASN A 71 -6.19 -21.43 -13.96
N LEU A 72 -6.62 -20.49 -14.81
CA LEU A 72 -7.21 -19.23 -14.38
C LEU A 72 -8.59 -19.43 -13.76
N GLN A 73 -9.40 -20.35 -14.28
CA GLN A 73 -10.70 -20.73 -13.71
C GLN A 73 -10.53 -21.34 -12.32
N ASP A 74 -9.67 -22.35 -12.19
CA ASP A 74 -9.37 -22.99 -10.90
C ASP A 74 -8.89 -21.98 -9.86
N TYR A 75 -8.11 -21.00 -10.30
CA TYR A 75 -7.64 -19.94 -9.41
C TYR A 75 -8.74 -18.97 -8.99
N LEU A 76 -9.58 -18.54 -9.93
CA LEU A 76 -10.74 -17.71 -9.64
C LEU A 76 -11.69 -18.42 -8.65
N GLU A 77 -11.89 -19.73 -8.82
CA GLU A 77 -12.68 -20.58 -7.92
C GLU A 77 -12.08 -20.66 -6.52
N ARG A 78 -10.76 -20.86 -6.38
CA ARG A 78 -10.08 -20.77 -5.08
C ARG A 78 -10.24 -19.38 -4.44
N GLY A 79 -10.28 -18.34 -5.28
CA GLY A 79 -10.53 -16.95 -4.90
C GLY A 79 -11.93 -16.66 -4.38
N VAL A 80 -12.91 -17.56 -4.53
CA VAL A 80 -14.28 -17.38 -4.02
C VAL A 80 -14.29 -17.25 -2.49
N ALA A 81 -13.40 -17.96 -1.80
CA ALA A 81 -13.26 -17.87 -0.34
C ALA A 81 -12.69 -16.53 0.13
N VAL A 82 -12.06 -15.76 -0.76
CA VAL A 82 -11.55 -14.41 -0.49
C VAL A 82 -12.62 -13.41 -0.91
N THR A 83 -13.31 -12.82 0.06
CA THR A 83 -14.45 -11.91 -0.13
C THR A 83 -14.08 -10.47 0.23
N ASP A 84 -15.00 -9.53 -0.01
CA ASP A 84 -14.85 -8.13 0.46
C ASP A 84 -14.72 -8.03 1.99
N SER A 85 -15.25 -8.99 2.74
CA SER A 85 -15.12 -9.07 4.21
C SER A 85 -13.86 -9.79 4.69
N SER A 86 -13.04 -10.33 3.78
CA SER A 86 -11.77 -10.96 4.14
C SER A 86 -10.75 -9.92 4.60
N SER A 87 -9.77 -10.35 5.41
CA SER A 87 -8.68 -9.47 5.81
C SER A 87 -7.89 -8.98 4.59
N LEU A 88 -7.35 -7.77 4.68
CA LEU A 88 -6.52 -7.19 3.63
C LEU A 88 -5.35 -8.12 3.25
N GLN A 89 -4.70 -8.74 4.24
CA GLN A 89 -3.62 -9.69 4.02
C GLN A 89 -4.04 -10.85 3.10
N LYS A 90 -5.23 -11.43 3.30
CA LYS A 90 -5.76 -12.48 2.42
C LYS A 90 -6.02 -11.98 1.00
N LYS A 91 -6.48 -10.74 0.86
CA LYS A 91 -6.71 -10.11 -0.46
C LYS A 91 -5.39 -9.86 -1.19
N ILE A 92 -4.35 -9.40 -0.49
CA ILE A 92 -3.00 -9.22 -1.03
C ILE A 92 -2.40 -10.57 -1.45
N GLU A 93 -2.46 -11.58 -0.59
CA GLU A 93 -1.99 -12.94 -0.88
C GLU A 93 -2.69 -13.54 -2.11
N TYR A 94 -4.00 -13.32 -2.22
CA TYR A 94 -4.74 -13.63 -3.44
C TYR A 94 -4.12 -12.88 -4.61
N LEU A 95 -4.17 -11.55 -4.67
CA LEU A 95 -3.63 -10.76 -5.80
C LEU A 95 -2.21 -11.18 -6.25
N GLN A 96 -1.30 -11.42 -5.30
CA GLN A 96 0.07 -11.85 -5.57
C GLN A 96 0.15 -13.27 -6.15
N GLY A 97 -0.73 -14.18 -5.71
CA GLY A 97 -0.79 -15.57 -6.18
C GLY A 97 -1.04 -15.70 -7.68
N CYS A 98 -1.72 -14.74 -8.32
CA CYS A 98 -1.99 -14.82 -9.75
C CYS A 98 -0.75 -14.67 -10.63
N SER A 99 0.29 -13.95 -10.16
CA SER A 99 1.54 -13.79 -10.91
C SER A 99 2.22 -15.13 -11.23
N SER A 100 1.97 -16.15 -10.39
CA SER A 100 2.47 -17.51 -10.57
C SER A 100 1.71 -18.35 -11.61
N LEU A 101 0.53 -17.88 -12.05
CA LEU A 101 -0.36 -18.62 -12.94
C LEU A 101 -0.25 -18.24 -14.40
N TYR A 102 0.53 -17.21 -14.70
CA TYR A 102 0.96 -16.91 -16.06
C TYR A 102 2.21 -17.69 -16.40
N PRO A 103 2.04 -18.91 -16.97
CA PRO A 103 2.96 -19.30 -18.03
C PRO A 103 2.31 -20.10 -19.18
N ASN A 104 2.94 -19.95 -20.35
CA ASN A 104 3.03 -20.83 -21.53
C ASN A 104 1.77 -21.52 -22.15
N PRO A 105 1.50 -21.41 -23.48
CA PRO A 105 2.25 -20.60 -24.43
C PRO A 105 2.17 -19.14 -24.01
N ALA A 106 3.33 -18.48 -23.98
CA ALA A 106 3.40 -17.05 -23.73
C ALA A 106 2.40 -16.41 -24.69
N ILE A 107 1.40 -15.71 -24.16
CA ILE A 107 0.41 -15.03 -24.98
C ILE A 107 1.20 -14.23 -26.01
N ASP A 108 1.02 -14.55 -27.29
CA ASP A 108 1.72 -13.82 -28.34
C ASP A 108 1.09 -12.44 -28.46
N PHE A 109 1.63 -11.48 -27.73
CA PHE A 109 1.16 -10.10 -27.69
C PHE A 109 1.27 -9.38 -29.05
N THR A 110 2.02 -9.94 -30.01
CA THR A 110 2.13 -9.39 -31.37
C THR A 110 0.94 -9.79 -32.26
N SER A 111 0.28 -10.91 -31.94
CA SER A 111 -0.90 -11.39 -32.65
C SER A 111 -2.20 -10.68 -32.24
N ASP A 112 -3.16 -10.60 -33.15
CA ASP A 112 -4.51 -10.09 -32.84
C ASP A 112 -5.19 -10.88 -31.71
N LYS A 113 -4.99 -12.20 -31.68
CA LYS A 113 -5.55 -13.07 -30.62
C LYS A 113 -4.95 -12.74 -29.27
N GLY A 114 -3.62 -12.61 -29.17
CA GLY A 114 -2.96 -12.32 -27.91
C GLY A 114 -3.30 -10.93 -27.40
N ARG A 115 -3.42 -9.93 -28.29
CA ARG A 115 -3.94 -8.61 -27.93
C ARG A 115 -5.35 -8.67 -27.34
N ARG A 116 -6.26 -9.47 -27.93
CA ARG A 116 -7.64 -9.62 -27.43
C ARG A 116 -7.67 -10.30 -26.06
N ILE A 117 -6.85 -11.33 -25.84
CA ILE A 117 -6.75 -12.05 -24.57
C ILE A 117 -6.15 -11.16 -23.47
N TYR A 118 -5.14 -10.35 -23.80
CA TYR A 118 -4.46 -9.49 -22.84
C TYR A 118 -5.19 -8.16 -22.56
N LYS A 119 -6.08 -7.73 -23.45
CA LYS A 119 -6.79 -6.45 -23.33
C LYS A 119 -7.41 -6.19 -21.94
N PRO A 120 -8.08 -7.15 -21.27
CA PRO A 120 -8.61 -6.92 -19.92
C PRO A 120 -7.53 -6.57 -18.89
N PHE A 121 -6.37 -7.24 -18.95
CA PHE A 121 -5.22 -6.90 -18.09
C PHE A 121 -4.66 -5.52 -18.43
N GLN A 122 -4.53 -5.19 -19.71
CA GLN A 122 -4.07 -3.86 -20.12
C GLN A 122 -5.03 -2.76 -19.64
N ASP A 123 -6.35 -2.96 -19.78
CA ASP A 123 -7.36 -2.00 -19.33
C ASP A 123 -7.33 -1.86 -17.79
N TYR A 124 -7.09 -2.96 -17.07
CA TYR A 124 -6.86 -2.96 -15.63
C TYR A 124 -5.60 -2.19 -15.23
N GLU A 125 -4.46 -2.44 -15.87
CA GLU A 125 -3.20 -1.74 -15.62
C GLU A 125 -3.37 -0.23 -15.81
N LEU A 126 -4.02 0.19 -16.90
CA LEU A 126 -4.32 1.59 -17.17
C LEU A 126 -5.24 2.19 -16.10
N LYS A 127 -6.29 1.47 -15.69
CA LYS A 127 -7.18 1.89 -14.61
C LYS A 127 -6.43 2.05 -13.29
N MET A 128 -5.56 1.09 -12.95
CA MET A 128 -4.76 1.13 -11.74
C MET A 128 -3.75 2.26 -11.79
N MET A 129 -3.05 2.49 -12.91
CA MET A 129 -2.17 3.66 -13.08
C MET A 129 -2.92 4.97 -12.85
N ALA A 130 -4.15 5.10 -13.38
CA ALA A 130 -4.98 6.28 -13.14
C ALA A 130 -5.39 6.41 -11.67
N ALA A 131 -5.72 5.30 -11.00
CA ALA A 131 -6.04 5.28 -9.57
C ALA A 131 -4.81 5.58 -8.69
N TYR A 132 -3.60 5.18 -9.10
CA TYR A 132 -2.36 5.42 -8.35
C TYR A 132 -2.03 6.89 -8.16
N VAL A 133 -2.30 7.74 -9.16
CA VAL A 133 -1.97 9.18 -9.10
C VAL A 133 -2.57 9.86 -7.86
N PRO A 134 -3.89 9.79 -7.60
CA PRO A 134 -4.46 10.40 -6.40
C PRO A 134 -3.99 9.74 -5.09
N PHE A 135 -3.65 8.45 -5.08
CA PHE A 135 -3.08 7.82 -3.88
C PHE A 135 -1.65 8.29 -3.60
N GLN A 136 -0.80 8.37 -4.63
CA GLN A 136 0.55 8.88 -4.53
C GLN A 136 0.54 10.33 -4.05
N SER A 137 -0.34 11.17 -4.61
CA SER A 137 -0.51 12.55 -4.18
C SER A 137 -0.85 12.66 -2.69
N LYS A 138 -1.75 11.82 -2.17
CA LYS A 138 -2.10 11.82 -0.74
C LYS A 138 -0.91 11.44 0.16
N ILE A 139 -0.09 10.47 -0.26
CA ILE A 139 1.12 10.10 0.51
C ILE A 139 2.15 11.22 0.46
N VAL A 140 2.36 11.85 -0.70
CA VAL A 140 3.25 13.02 -0.81
C VAL A 140 2.78 14.16 0.09
N SER A 141 1.48 14.46 0.15
CA SER A 141 0.96 15.46 1.08
C SER A 141 1.18 15.09 2.55
N ALA A 142 1.01 13.82 2.92
CA ALA A 142 1.31 13.35 4.28
C ALA A 142 2.82 13.46 4.61
N ILE A 143 3.69 13.19 3.64
CA ILE A 143 5.14 13.38 3.71
C ILE A 143 5.50 14.85 3.93
N GLU A 144 4.92 15.76 3.17
CA GLU A 144 5.16 17.20 3.31
C GLU A 144 4.69 17.69 4.68
N GLU A 145 3.54 17.24 5.16
CA GLU A 145 3.02 17.59 6.48
C GLU A 145 3.98 17.16 7.60
N VAL A 146 4.44 15.89 7.59
CA VAL A 146 5.34 15.40 8.64
C VAL A 146 6.71 16.06 8.55
N LYS A 147 7.23 16.32 7.34
CA LYS A 147 8.48 17.05 7.14
C LYS A 147 8.40 18.50 7.62
N LEU A 148 7.26 19.17 7.47
CA LEU A 148 7.13 20.56 7.92
C LEU A 148 6.98 20.67 9.44
N LYS A 149 6.25 19.73 10.06
CA LYS A 149 5.84 19.85 11.46
C LYS A 149 6.78 19.18 12.46
N VAL A 150 7.53 18.17 12.05
CA VAL A 150 8.50 17.50 12.93
C VAL A 150 9.79 18.32 13.04
N SER A 151 10.32 18.44 14.26
CA SER A 151 11.54 19.21 14.53
C SER A 151 12.78 18.67 13.80
N PRO A 152 13.78 19.52 13.49
CA PRO A 152 15.05 19.08 12.91
C PRO A 152 15.77 18.01 13.73
N GLU A 153 15.70 18.11 15.06
CA GLU A 153 16.31 17.15 15.99
C GLU A 153 15.67 15.76 15.83
N THR A 154 14.34 15.68 15.85
CA THR A 154 13.63 14.41 15.65
C THR A 154 13.90 13.81 14.28
N LYS A 155 14.06 14.62 13.22
CA LYS A 155 14.45 14.14 11.89
C LYS A 155 15.83 13.50 11.89
N SER A 156 16.79 14.15 12.54
CA SER A 156 18.16 13.64 12.68
C SER A 156 18.21 12.33 13.48
N ASP A 157 17.34 12.19 14.48
CA ASP A 157 17.25 10.98 15.32
C ASP A 157 16.56 9.80 14.63
N LYS A 158 15.92 10.02 13.47
CA LYS A 158 15.15 9.00 12.72
C LYS A 158 15.57 8.96 11.25
N PRO A 159 16.86 8.75 10.95
CA PRO A 159 17.40 8.89 9.61
C PRO A 159 16.77 7.90 8.62
N ASP A 160 16.48 6.67 9.04
CA ASP A 160 15.92 5.64 8.16
C ASP A 160 14.53 6.03 7.64
N LEU A 161 13.66 6.50 8.54
CA LEU A 161 12.33 6.99 8.19
C LEU A 161 12.40 8.19 7.24
N PHE A 162 13.17 9.22 7.60
CA PHE A 162 13.24 10.44 6.80
C PHE A 162 13.96 10.23 5.46
N THR A 163 14.88 9.26 5.38
CA THR A 163 15.45 8.82 4.10
C THR A 163 14.36 8.23 3.20
N LEU A 164 13.53 7.31 3.70
CA LEU A 164 12.44 6.73 2.90
C LEU A 164 11.40 7.78 2.48
N ILE A 165 11.03 8.67 3.41
CA ILE A 165 10.15 9.81 3.17
C ILE A 165 10.69 10.70 2.03
N ASP A 166 11.99 10.98 2.01
CA ASP A 166 12.61 11.80 0.97
C ASP A 166 12.72 11.08 -0.39
N HIS A 167 12.86 9.76 -0.36
CA HIS A 167 12.93 8.97 -1.60
C HIS A 167 11.57 8.75 -2.25
N TYR A 168 10.49 8.64 -1.48
CA TYR A 168 9.16 8.29 -1.99
C TYR A 168 8.68 9.17 -3.16
N PRO A 169 8.78 10.52 -3.14
CA PRO A 169 8.32 11.37 -4.23
C PRO A 169 9.17 11.26 -5.51
N THR A 170 10.39 10.72 -5.40
CA THR A 170 11.34 10.62 -6.53
C THR A 170 11.13 9.37 -7.37
N LYS A 171 10.26 8.45 -6.93
CA LYS A 171 9.99 7.17 -7.58
C LYS A 171 8.59 7.13 -8.21
N SER A 172 8.41 6.19 -9.13
CA SER A 172 7.12 5.88 -9.75
C SER A 172 6.86 4.37 -9.81
N GLY A 173 5.59 4.00 -9.91
CA GLY A 173 5.16 2.61 -10.09
C GLY A 173 5.53 1.70 -8.91
N GLU A 174 6.02 0.50 -9.20
CA GLU A 174 6.36 -0.53 -8.21
C GLU A 174 7.38 -0.06 -7.15
N GLN A 175 8.30 0.85 -7.54
CA GLN A 175 9.29 1.40 -6.60
C GLN A 175 8.63 2.25 -5.51
N THR A 176 7.59 3.00 -5.86
CA THR A 176 6.84 3.82 -4.90
C THR A 176 6.07 2.93 -3.91
N GLU A 177 5.47 1.84 -4.40
CA GLU A 177 4.77 0.87 -3.55
C GLU A 177 5.72 0.18 -2.57
N ALA A 178 6.90 -0.26 -3.04
CA ALA A 178 7.93 -0.86 -2.19
C ALA A 178 8.41 0.10 -1.09
N ILE A 179 8.61 1.39 -1.40
CA ILE A 179 8.98 2.40 -0.40
C ILE A 179 7.84 2.60 0.60
N GLY A 180 6.59 2.66 0.16
CA GLY A 180 5.44 2.76 1.06
C GLY A 180 5.37 1.61 2.07
N PHE A 181 5.59 0.37 1.62
CA PHE A 181 5.70 -0.78 2.52
C PHE A 181 6.90 -0.67 3.48
N SER A 182 8.04 -0.19 2.99
CA SER A 182 9.24 0.02 3.80
C SER A 182 9.01 1.07 4.89
N ILE A 183 8.26 2.13 4.58
CA ILE A 183 7.82 3.14 5.55
C ILE A 183 6.98 2.45 6.63
N LEU A 184 5.93 1.71 6.26
CA LEU A 184 5.06 1.05 7.25
C LEU A 184 5.79 0.00 8.10
N ALA A 185 6.80 -0.68 7.56
CA ALA A 185 7.62 -1.63 8.32
C ALA A 185 8.40 -0.97 9.48
N LEU A 186 8.63 0.35 9.44
CA LEU A 186 9.26 1.10 10.54
C LEU A 186 8.27 1.49 11.65
N ARG A 187 6.96 1.33 11.44
CA ARG A 187 5.93 1.81 12.38
C ARG A 187 6.16 1.33 13.81
N ASP A 188 6.43 0.03 13.98
CA ASP A 188 6.60 -0.58 15.30
C ASP A 188 7.91 -0.13 15.97
N GLN A 189 8.97 0.15 15.18
CA GLN A 189 10.23 0.71 15.68
C GLN A 189 10.04 2.12 16.26
N HIS A 190 9.03 2.83 15.77
CA HIS A 190 8.62 4.13 16.27
C HIS A 190 7.54 4.07 17.34
N GLN A 191 7.18 2.89 17.87
CA GLN A 191 6.18 2.75 18.95
C GLN A 191 4.80 3.33 18.59
N CYS A 192 4.44 3.28 17.31
CA CYS A 192 3.12 3.65 16.84
C CYS A 192 2.25 2.40 16.80
N ALA A 193 1.23 2.36 17.67
CA ALA A 193 0.31 1.23 17.83
C ALA A 193 -0.82 1.26 16.80
#